data_AF-A0A2J8QX17-F1
#
_entry.id   AF-A0A2J8QX17-F1
#
_cell.length_a   1.000
_cell.length_b   1.000
_cell.length_c   1.000
_cell.angle_alpha   90.00
_cell.angle_beta   90.00
_cell.angle_gamma   90.00
#
_symmetry.space_group_name_H-M   'P 1'
#
loop_
_entity.id
_entity.type
_entity.pdbx_description
1 polymer ?
#
loop_
_entity_poly.entity_id
_entity_poly.type
_entity_poly.pdbx_seq_one_letter_code
_entity_poly.pdbx_strand_id
1 'polypeptide(L)'
;MSLVPATNYIYTPLNQLKGGTIVNVYGVVKFFKPPYLSKGTDYCSVVTIVDQTNVKLTCLLFSGNYEALPIIYKNGDIVRFH
;
A
#
# COMPACT_ATOMS: atom_id res chain seq x y z
N MET A 1 -4.11 32.14 17.24
CA MET A 1 -4.59 31.08 16.32
C MET A 1 -3.36 30.45 15.69
N SER A 2 -3.19 29.15 15.84
CA SER A 2 -1.99 28.45 15.35
C SER A 2 -2.00 28.36 13.83
N LEU A 3 -0.98 28.92 13.17
CA LEU A 3 -0.78 28.90 11.71
C LEU A 3 -0.10 27.59 11.25
N VAL A 4 -0.53 26.43 11.77
CA VAL A 4 -0.02 25.14 11.29
C VAL A 4 -0.90 24.72 10.11
N PRO A 5 -0.34 24.59 8.88
CA PRO A 5 -1.10 24.10 7.74
C PRO A 5 -1.63 22.70 8.05
N ALA A 6 -2.95 22.52 7.94
CA ALA A 6 -3.54 21.20 8.11
C ALA A 6 -3.24 20.34 6.87
N THR A 7 -2.34 19.35 7.00
CA THR A 7 -2.11 18.37 5.94
C THR A 7 -3.33 17.44 5.83
N ASN A 8 -4.13 17.62 4.78
CA ASN A 8 -5.31 16.81 4.51
C ASN A 8 -4.98 15.71 3.49
N TYR A 9 -5.04 14.44 3.92
CA TYR A 9 -4.87 13.28 3.05
C TYR A 9 -6.23 12.71 2.65
N ILE A 10 -6.44 12.56 1.34
CA ILE A 10 -7.62 11.91 0.77
C ILE A 10 -7.29 10.46 0.44
N TYR A 11 -8.15 9.52 0.87
CA TYR A 11 -8.02 8.10 0.59
C TYR A 11 -9.08 7.66 -0.41
N THR A 12 -8.62 7.06 -1.51
CA THR A 12 -9.49 6.63 -2.60
C THR A 12 -9.98 5.20 -2.36
N PRO A 13 -11.30 4.93 -2.44
CA PRO A 13 -11.82 3.56 -2.40
C PRO A 13 -11.24 2.70 -3.53
N LEU A 14 -11.02 1.41 -3.28
CA LEU A 14 -10.33 0.54 -4.25
C LEU A 14 -11.11 0.36 -5.56
N ASN A 15 -12.45 0.49 -5.54
CA ASN A 15 -13.28 0.46 -6.74
C ASN A 15 -13.26 1.75 -7.58
N GLN A 16 -12.62 2.82 -7.10
CA GLN A 16 -12.55 4.12 -7.77
C GLN A 16 -11.16 4.42 -8.35
N LEU A 17 -10.25 3.46 -8.32
CA LEU A 17 -8.89 3.60 -8.83
C LEU A 17 -8.89 3.79 -10.35
N LYS A 18 -8.02 4.70 -10.82
CA LYS A 18 -7.83 4.99 -12.25
C LYS A 18 -6.36 4.83 -12.61
N GLY A 19 -6.10 4.25 -13.78
CA GLY A 19 -4.74 4.13 -14.31
C GLY A 19 -4.09 5.51 -14.46
N GLY A 20 -2.77 5.59 -14.24
CA GLY A 20 -2.01 6.83 -14.38
C GLY A 20 -2.22 7.84 -13.23
N THR A 21 -2.71 7.40 -12.07
CA THR A 21 -2.90 8.25 -10.89
C THR A 21 -2.05 7.78 -9.71
N ILE A 22 -1.69 8.71 -8.82
CA ILE A 22 -1.06 8.45 -7.51
C ILE A 22 -2.11 8.76 -6.46
N VAL A 23 -2.38 7.81 -5.56
CA VAL A 23 -3.47 7.91 -4.58
C VAL A 23 -3.06 7.29 -3.25
N ASN A 24 -3.64 7.80 -2.17
CA ASN A 24 -3.56 7.16 -0.87
C ASN A 24 -4.68 6.11 -0.75
N VAL A 25 -4.39 4.97 -0.13
CA VAL A 25 -5.40 3.91 0.09
C VAL A 25 -5.25 3.29 1.47
N TYR A 26 -6.35 2.75 1.98
CA TYR A 26 -6.37 1.81 3.10
C TYR A 26 -6.86 0.46 2.59
N GLY A 27 -6.42 -0.62 3.23
CA GLY A 27 -6.97 -1.93 2.95
C GLY A 27 -6.53 -3.00 3.94
N VAL A 28 -7.32 -4.07 4.00
CA VAL A 28 -7.00 -5.29 4.74
C VAL A 28 -6.18 -6.20 3.84
N VAL A 29 -5.07 -6.71 4.35
CA VAL A 29 -4.20 -7.65 3.64
C VAL A 29 -4.92 -8.98 3.48
N LYS A 30 -5.16 -9.39 2.23
CA LYS A 30 -5.74 -10.69 1.88
C LYS A 30 -4.69 -11.73 1.51
N PHE A 31 -3.56 -11.26 0.98
CA PHE A 31 -2.40 -12.07 0.63
C PHE A 31 -1.17 -11.16 0.64
N PHE A 32 -0.02 -11.70 1.05
CA PHE A 32 1.25 -11.00 0.86
C PHE A 32 2.39 -11.99 0.63
N LYS A 33 3.42 -11.50 -0.08
CA LYS A 33 4.76 -12.05 -0.05
C LYS A 33 5.62 -11.08 0.76
N PRO A 34 6.26 -11.51 1.85
CA PRO A 34 7.17 -10.65 2.60
C PRO A 34 8.31 -10.16 1.69
N PRO A 35 8.98 -9.04 2.03
CA PRO A 35 10.04 -8.50 1.20
C PRO A 35 11.12 -9.53 0.86
N TYR A 36 11.44 -9.65 -0.43
CA TYR A 36 12.47 -10.55 -0.95
C TYR A 36 13.33 -9.83 -2.00
N LEU A 37 14.60 -10.23 -2.16
CA LEU A 37 15.46 -9.64 -3.17
C LEU A 37 14.96 -10.04 -4.56
N SER A 38 14.64 -9.05 -5.40
CA SER A 38 14.20 -9.32 -6.76
C SER A 38 15.38 -9.66 -7.67
N LYS A 39 15.13 -9.95 -8.96
CA LYS A 39 16.20 -10.09 -9.96
C LYS A 39 16.76 -8.74 -10.43
N GLY A 40 16.11 -7.63 -10.06
CA GLY A 40 16.58 -6.28 -10.35
C GLY A 40 17.42 -5.72 -9.20
N THR A 41 17.49 -4.41 -9.14
CA THR A 41 18.26 -3.68 -8.10
C THR A 41 17.59 -3.70 -6.73
N ASP A 42 16.25 -3.82 -6.71
CA ASP A 42 15.46 -3.57 -5.51
C ASP A 42 14.95 -4.87 -4.85
N TYR A 43 14.62 -4.76 -3.56
CA TYR A 43 13.70 -5.68 -2.90
C TYR A 43 12.30 -5.49 -3.45
N CYS A 44 11.51 -6.57 -3.47
CA CYS A 44 10.11 -6.57 -3.86
C CYS A 44 9.24 -7.12 -2.74
N SER A 45 8.10 -6.48 -2.51
CA SER A 45 6.99 -7.00 -1.70
C SER A 45 5.72 -6.99 -2.54
N VAL A 46 4.96 -8.08 -2.50
CA VAL A 46 3.68 -8.21 -3.21
C VAL A 46 2.58 -8.26 -2.17
N VAL A 47 1.64 -7.32 -2.24
CA VAL A 47 0.56 -7.23 -1.26
C VAL A 47 -0.77 -7.11 -1.98
N THR A 48 -1.69 -8.04 -1.73
CA THR A 48 -3.07 -7.93 -2.20
C THR A 48 -3.95 -7.45 -1.06
N ILE A 49 -4.61 -6.31 -1.26
CA ILE A 49 -5.50 -5.69 -0.29
C ILE A 49 -6.95 -5.71 -0.76
N VAL A 50 -7.87 -5.61 0.20
CA VAL A 50 -9.32 -5.44 -0.01
C VAL A 50 -9.85 -4.38 0.96
N ASP A 51 -10.87 -3.63 0.56
CA ASP A 51 -11.56 -2.66 1.39
C ASP A 51 -13.07 -2.98 1.48
N GLN A 52 -13.87 -2.04 1.99
CA GLN A 52 -15.32 -2.19 2.12
C GLN A 52 -16.05 -2.36 0.79
N THR A 53 -15.41 -2.00 -0.34
CA THR A 53 -15.96 -2.18 -1.69
C THR A 53 -15.79 -3.61 -2.21
N ASN A 54 -15.07 -4.46 -1.46
CA ASN A 54 -14.76 -5.85 -1.78
C ASN A 54 -13.96 -6.04 -3.10
N VAL A 55 -13.46 -4.94 -3.68
CA VAL A 55 -12.52 -4.97 -4.80
C VAL A 55 -11.13 -5.32 -4.27
N LYS A 56 -10.42 -6.17 -5.02
CA LYS A 56 -9.04 -6.55 -4.69
C LYS A 56 -8.07 -5.69 -5.49
N LEU A 57 -7.06 -5.15 -4.84
CA LEU A 57 -5.93 -4.51 -5.48
C LEU A 57 -4.65 -5.28 -5.15
N THR A 58 -3.88 -5.67 -6.16
CA THR A 58 -2.53 -6.22 -5.97
C THR A 58 -1.50 -5.13 -6.20
N CYS A 59 -0.76 -4.81 -5.13
CA CYS A 59 0.30 -3.83 -5.11
C CYS A 59 1.66 -4.54 -5.30
N LEU A 60 2.48 -4.02 -6.21
CA LEU A 60 3.87 -4.42 -6.40
C LEU A 60 4.74 -3.29 -5.87
N LEU A 61 5.43 -3.53 -4.76
CA LEU A 61 6.21 -2.51 -4.06
C LEU A 61 7.69 -2.83 -4.21
N PHE A 62 8.47 -1.85 -4.63
CA PHE A 62 9.90 -1.99 -4.88
C PHE A 62 10.66 -0.94 -4.08
N SER A 63 11.78 -1.34 -3.49
CA SER A 63 12.68 -0.45 -2.75
C SER A 63 14.07 -1.06 -2.66
N GLY A 64 15.11 -0.23 -2.82
CA GLY A 64 16.49 -0.63 -2.51
C GLY A 64 16.74 -0.89 -1.03
N ASN A 65 15.89 -0.36 -0.14
CA ASN A 65 15.93 -0.60 1.30
C ASN A 65 14.79 -1.54 1.74
N TYR A 66 15.14 -2.66 2.37
CA TYR A 66 14.21 -3.65 2.91
C TYR A 66 13.19 -3.03 3.88
N GLU A 67 13.65 -2.17 4.79
CA GLU A 67 12.83 -1.57 5.85
C GLU A 67 11.83 -0.51 5.34
N ALA A 68 11.97 -0.07 4.08
CA ALA A 68 11.02 0.85 3.47
C ALA A 68 9.83 0.12 2.82
N LEU A 69 9.86 -1.22 2.73
CA LEU A 69 8.72 -2.01 2.30
C LEU A 69 7.76 -2.29 3.47
N PRO A 70 6.48 -2.58 3.22
CA PRO A 70 5.51 -2.76 4.29
C PRO A 70 5.86 -3.93 5.22
N ILE A 71 5.82 -3.64 6.52
CA ILE A 71 5.97 -4.64 7.57
C ILE A 71 4.60 -5.28 7.80
N ILE A 72 4.40 -6.47 7.23
CA ILE A 72 3.17 -7.25 7.32
C ILE A 72 3.50 -8.58 7.98
N TYR A 73 2.76 -8.95 9.03
CA TYR A 73 3.02 -10.18 9.78
C TYR A 73 2.04 -11.29 9.40
N LYS A 74 0.80 -10.95 9.03
CA LYS A 74 -0.24 -11.93 8.69
C LYS A 74 -1.32 -11.35 7.78
N ASN A 75 -2.03 -12.26 7.11
CA ASN A 75 -3.29 -11.92 6.46
C ASN A 75 -4.30 -11.42 7.50
N GLY A 76 -5.02 -10.35 7.17
CA GLY A 76 -5.91 -9.64 8.09
C GLY A 76 -5.31 -8.37 8.69
N ASP A 77 -4.00 -8.16 8.59
CA ASP A 77 -3.39 -6.88 8.97
C ASP A 77 -3.95 -5.73 8.10
N ILE A 78 -4.00 -4.52 8.65
CA ILE A 78 -4.47 -3.32 7.95
C ILE A 78 -3.26 -2.50 7.52
N VAL A 79 -3.24 -2.11 6.25
CA VAL A 79 -2.18 -1.27 5.68
C VAL A 79 -2.73 0.07 5.18
N ARG A 80 -1.86 1.07 5.21
CA ARG A 80 -2.06 2.41 4.67
C ARG A 80 -0.94 2.69 3.68
N PHE A 81 -1.27 2.95 2.43
CA PHE A 81 -0.31 3.36 1.42
C PHE A 81 -0.54 4.83 1.06
N HIS A 82 0.57 5.54 0.87
CA HIS A 82 0.67 6.95 0.52
C HIS A 82 1.43 7.10 -0.79
#